data_AF-A0A646KH78-F1
#
_entry.id   AF-A0A646KH78-F1
#
_cell.length_a   1.000
_cell.length_b   1.000
_cell.length_c   1.000
_cell.angle_alpha   90.00
_cell.angle_beta   90.00
_cell.angle_gamma   90.00
#
_symmetry.space_group_name_H-M   'P 1'
#
loop_
_entity.id
_entity.type
_entity.pdbx_description
1 polymer ?
#
loop_
_entity_poly.entity_id
_entity_poly.type
_entity_poly.pdbx_seq_one_letter_code
_entity_poly.pdbx_strand_id
1 'polypeptide(L)'
;MSEAASTRTSVGLLPSLAPLLHSWLPRQRWFAGKDQPVTGFSLVSETELLPVRGAGAGPGLLHLLVAVHRPASADELAHDCYQLLLGVRRTLPPHLAGALIGRPAAGPLAGRTVYEGLHDPRLAELILERLRTPGVLGPLRFDRFDRIGRFGGFGTGPGVSGGLTARPLDAEQSNSSLVYGDAYILKFFRRVQPGPNPDLELPLALARAGCTRVPAPVAWYESAAPQPYTLGVLQPYLRGSRDGWRLALEALAAGAPFTDEARALGRVTAEVHTALAAELPTAPLSHPQTERLAAGMIRRLGEAARAVPALLP
;
A
#
# COMPACT_ATOMS: atom_id res chain seq x y z
N MET A 1 -8.11 -22.68 17.57
CA MET A 1 -7.03 -23.61 17.23
C MET A 1 -5.96 -22.82 16.49
N SER A 2 -4.87 -22.52 17.20
CA SER A 2 -3.76 -21.69 16.73
C SER A 2 -2.75 -22.60 16.03
N GLU A 3 -2.82 -22.69 14.71
CA GLU A 3 -1.76 -23.32 13.92
C GLU A 3 -0.64 -22.27 13.79
N ALA A 4 0.48 -22.54 14.46
CA ALA A 4 1.60 -21.61 14.59
C ALA A 4 2.25 -21.36 13.23
N ALA A 5 2.11 -20.14 12.70
CA ALA A 5 2.94 -19.67 11.60
C ALA A 5 4.40 -19.65 12.07
N SER A 6 5.24 -20.44 11.40
CA SER A 6 6.66 -20.56 11.73
C SER A 6 7.44 -19.44 11.07
N THR A 7 8.04 -18.55 11.85
CA THR A 7 9.06 -17.60 11.38
C THR A 7 10.37 -18.36 11.11
N ARG A 8 10.41 -19.16 10.06
CA ARG A 8 11.66 -19.71 9.52
C ARG A 8 11.93 -19.00 8.22
N THR A 9 12.97 -18.16 8.18
CA THR A 9 13.56 -17.72 6.91
C THR A 9 13.89 -18.99 6.13
N SER A 10 13.16 -19.25 5.05
CA SER A 10 13.33 -20.50 4.34
C SER A 10 14.62 -20.40 3.52
N VAL A 11 15.66 -21.07 4.01
CA VAL A 11 16.98 -21.08 3.38
C VAL A 11 16.81 -21.42 1.89
N GLY A 12 17.30 -20.55 1.01
CA GLY A 12 17.22 -20.72 -0.43
C GLY A 12 15.93 -20.25 -1.11
N LEU A 13 14.94 -19.69 -0.39
CA LEU A 13 13.72 -19.15 -1.02
C LEU A 13 14.01 -17.98 -1.93
N LEU A 14 14.60 -16.89 -1.41
CA LEU A 14 14.88 -15.72 -2.23
C LEU A 14 15.81 -16.06 -3.42
N PRO A 15 16.92 -16.81 -3.25
CA PRO A 15 17.71 -17.28 -4.39
C PRO A 15 16.90 -18.04 -5.44
N SER A 16 15.93 -18.87 -5.04
CA SER A 16 15.06 -19.61 -5.99
C SER A 16 14.05 -18.72 -6.73
N LEU A 17 13.62 -17.62 -6.09
CA LEU A 17 12.67 -16.67 -6.66
C LEU A 17 13.36 -15.57 -7.48
N ALA A 18 14.62 -15.26 -7.18
CA ALA A 18 15.34 -14.13 -7.75
C ALA A 18 15.33 -14.10 -9.29
N PRO A 19 15.54 -15.21 -10.04
CA PRO A 19 15.46 -15.18 -11.50
C PRO A 19 14.08 -14.76 -12.02
N LEU A 20 13.01 -15.22 -11.36
CA LEU A 20 11.65 -14.85 -11.72
C LEU A 20 11.39 -13.37 -11.41
N LEU A 21 11.80 -12.91 -10.23
CA LEU A 21 11.61 -11.52 -9.78
C LEU A 21 12.38 -10.52 -10.65
N HIS A 22 13.60 -10.85 -11.12
CA HIS A 22 14.34 -10.00 -12.06
C HIS A 22 13.55 -9.72 -13.34
N SER A 23 12.81 -10.71 -13.85
CA SER A 23 12.00 -10.54 -15.05
C SER A 23 10.62 -9.92 -14.79
N TRP A 24 10.01 -10.23 -13.65
CA TRP A 24 8.64 -9.86 -13.34
C TRP A 24 8.51 -8.47 -12.72
N LEU A 25 9.38 -8.13 -11.77
CA LEU A 25 9.25 -6.90 -10.99
C LEU A 25 9.35 -5.61 -11.84
N PRO A 26 10.30 -5.47 -12.80
CA PRO A 26 10.39 -4.28 -13.64
C PRO A 26 9.18 -4.05 -14.56
N ARG A 27 8.44 -5.12 -14.88
CA ARG A 27 7.22 -5.05 -15.71
C ARG A 27 6.02 -4.49 -14.95
N GLN A 28 6.10 -4.40 -13.62
CA GLN A 28 4.98 -3.90 -12.82
C GLN A 28 4.83 -2.40 -12.99
N ARG A 29 3.58 -1.93 -13.09
CA ARG A 29 3.28 -0.48 -13.19
C ARG A 29 3.86 0.32 -12.02
N TRP A 30 3.76 -0.25 -10.82
CA TRP A 30 4.13 0.36 -9.54
C TRP A 30 5.61 0.24 -9.20
N PHE A 31 6.39 -0.49 -10.02
CA PHE A 31 7.83 -0.57 -9.81
C PHE A 31 8.47 0.77 -10.21
N ALA A 32 9.16 1.39 -9.25
CA ALA A 32 9.87 2.65 -9.45
C ALA A 32 11.24 2.41 -10.09
N GLY A 33 11.77 3.40 -10.81
CA GLY A 33 13.14 3.35 -11.35
C GLY A 33 13.31 2.33 -12.48
N LYS A 34 12.36 2.31 -13.43
CA LYS A 34 12.42 1.46 -14.65
C LYS A 34 13.61 1.77 -15.54
N ASP A 35 14.24 2.92 -15.35
CA ASP A 35 15.40 3.39 -16.11
C ASP A 35 16.72 2.79 -15.61
N GLN A 36 16.71 2.06 -14.49
CA GLN A 36 17.91 1.41 -13.92
C GLN A 36 17.73 -0.10 -13.81
N PRO A 37 18.75 -0.90 -14.17
CA PRO A 37 18.68 -2.34 -14.05
C PRO A 37 18.67 -2.78 -12.58
N VAL A 38 17.93 -3.84 -12.29
CA VAL A 38 17.98 -4.53 -10.99
C VAL A 38 19.22 -5.43 -10.98
N THR A 39 20.10 -5.23 -10.00
CA THR A 39 21.36 -6.01 -9.86
C THR A 39 21.23 -7.16 -8.86
N GLY A 40 20.19 -7.17 -8.04
CA GLY A 40 19.94 -8.23 -7.07
C GLY A 40 18.85 -7.88 -6.07
N PHE A 41 18.69 -8.77 -5.08
CA PHE A 41 17.67 -8.66 -4.06
C PHE A 41 18.22 -9.09 -2.69
N SER A 42 17.72 -8.49 -1.62
CA SER A 42 17.86 -8.97 -0.24
C SER A 42 16.50 -9.21 0.39
N LEU A 43 16.37 -10.30 1.14
CA LEU A 43 15.14 -10.63 1.84
C LEU A 43 15.13 -9.87 3.17
N VAL A 44 14.18 -8.95 3.32
CA VAL A 44 14.00 -8.17 4.54
C VAL A 44 13.11 -8.93 5.52
N SER A 45 12.04 -9.55 5.02
CA SER A 45 11.09 -10.31 5.84
C SER A 45 10.35 -11.34 4.98
N GLU A 46 10.00 -12.46 5.60
CA GLU A 46 9.20 -13.54 5.04
C GLU A 46 8.15 -13.95 6.08
N THR A 47 6.88 -13.97 5.67
CA THR A 47 5.77 -14.46 6.51
C THR A 47 4.89 -15.40 5.71
N GLU A 48 4.75 -16.64 6.17
CA GLU A 48 3.78 -17.57 5.62
C GLU A 48 2.38 -17.27 6.20
N LEU A 49 1.49 -16.74 5.36
CA LEU A 49 0.11 -16.43 5.72
C LEU A 49 -0.82 -17.63 5.54
N LEU A 50 -0.54 -18.45 4.53
CA LEU A 50 -1.16 -19.76 4.34
C LEU A 50 -0.09 -20.79 3.97
N PRO A 51 -0.16 -22.02 4.51
CA PRO A 51 0.80 -23.08 4.23
C PRO A 51 1.06 -23.28 2.72
N VAL A 52 2.30 -23.09 2.27
CA VAL A 52 2.65 -23.28 0.85
C VAL A 52 3.04 -24.71 0.50
N ARG A 53 3.37 -25.51 1.51
CA ARG A 53 3.82 -26.90 1.36
C ARG A 53 2.73 -27.94 1.63
N GLY A 54 1.51 -27.52 1.96
CA GLY A 54 0.39 -28.41 2.25
C GLY A 54 0.04 -29.36 1.11
N ALA A 55 -0.51 -30.53 1.48
CA ALA A 55 -1.06 -31.52 0.54
C ALA A 55 -2.45 -31.13 -0.01
N GLY A 56 -3.09 -30.12 0.58
CA GLY A 56 -4.40 -29.63 0.15
C GLY A 56 -4.38 -29.00 -1.25
N ALA A 57 -5.55 -28.97 -1.89
CA ALA A 57 -5.75 -28.38 -3.22
C ALA A 57 -5.83 -26.83 -3.21
N GLY A 58 -5.82 -26.21 -2.02
CA GLY A 58 -5.89 -24.77 -1.84
C GLY A 58 -4.60 -24.02 -2.22
N PRO A 59 -4.68 -22.69 -2.37
CA PRO A 59 -3.47 -21.86 -2.49
C PRO A 59 -2.72 -21.79 -1.16
N GLY A 60 -1.39 -21.72 -1.24
CA GLY A 60 -0.57 -21.13 -0.19
C GLY A 60 -0.34 -19.64 -0.43
N LEU A 61 0.12 -18.93 0.59
CA LEU A 61 0.34 -17.49 0.53
C LEU A 61 1.57 -17.07 1.33
N LEU A 62 2.50 -16.40 0.65
CA LEU A 62 3.68 -15.78 1.26
C LEU A 62 3.57 -14.26 1.15
N HIS A 63 3.87 -13.60 2.25
CA HIS A 63 4.15 -12.18 2.29
C HIS A 63 5.66 -11.98 2.39
N LEU A 64 6.23 -11.21 1.48
CA LEU A 64 7.67 -10.91 1.46
C LEU A 64 7.90 -9.40 1.48
N LEU A 65 8.92 -8.98 2.21
CA LEU A 65 9.58 -7.69 2.03
C LEU A 65 10.93 -7.93 1.36
N VAL A 66 11.14 -7.32 0.20
CA VAL A 66 12.34 -7.51 -0.62
C VAL A 66 12.98 -6.17 -0.91
N ALA A 67 14.22 -6.00 -0.47
CA ALA A 67 15.05 -4.86 -0.85
C ALA A 67 15.64 -5.11 -2.24
N VAL A 68 15.52 -4.13 -3.13
CA VAL A 68 16.03 -4.20 -4.50
C VAL A 68 17.38 -3.49 -4.58
N HIS A 69 18.38 -4.20 -5.09
CA HIS A 69 19.70 -3.63 -5.33
C HIS A 69 19.73 -2.99 -6.73
N ARG A 70 20.37 -1.84 -6.81
CA ARG A 70 20.63 -1.10 -8.05
C ARG A 70 22.13 -0.79 -8.15
N PRO A 71 22.65 -0.43 -9.35
CA PRO A 71 24.01 0.05 -9.48
C PRO A 71 24.24 1.23 -8.52
N ALA A 72 25.42 1.29 -7.90
CA ALA A 72 25.75 2.33 -6.93
C ALA A 72 25.55 3.73 -7.55
N SER A 73 24.54 4.46 -7.07
CA SER A 73 24.49 5.91 -7.16
C SER A 73 25.08 6.49 -5.87
N ALA A 74 25.59 7.72 -5.91
CA ALA A 74 26.24 8.38 -4.76
C ALA A 74 25.43 8.39 -3.45
N ASP A 75 24.12 8.10 -3.48
CA ASP A 75 23.30 7.75 -2.31
C ASP A 75 23.29 6.23 -2.06
N GLU A 76 24.28 5.72 -1.33
CA GLU A 76 24.46 4.29 -1.03
C GLU A 76 23.44 3.71 -0.02
N LEU A 77 22.55 4.53 0.56
CA LEU A 77 21.75 4.15 1.75
C LEU A 77 20.27 3.85 1.51
N ALA A 78 19.74 4.05 0.29
CA ALA A 78 18.31 3.88 0.02
C ALA A 78 18.04 2.71 -0.94
N HIS A 79 18.06 1.47 -0.44
CA HIS A 79 17.45 0.37 -1.16
C HIS A 79 15.93 0.55 -1.17
N ASP A 80 15.32 0.52 -2.36
CA ASP A 80 13.86 0.48 -2.47
C ASP A 80 13.37 -0.87 -1.93
N CYS A 81 12.61 -0.84 -0.84
CA CYS A 81 11.98 -2.03 -0.25
C CYS A 81 10.58 -2.21 -0.86
N TYR A 82 10.29 -3.42 -1.32
CA TYR A 82 9.01 -3.77 -1.93
C TYR A 82 8.28 -4.85 -1.15
N GLN A 83 6.98 -4.63 -0.98
CA GLN A 83 6.06 -5.61 -0.43
C GLN A 83 5.47 -6.47 -1.56
N LEU A 84 5.64 -7.79 -1.45
CA LEU A 84 5.12 -8.77 -2.39
C LEU A 84 4.17 -9.72 -1.68
N LEU A 85 3.03 -10.00 -2.30
CA LEU A 85 2.09 -11.02 -1.85
C LEU A 85 2.07 -12.14 -2.89
N LEU A 86 2.71 -13.26 -2.59
CA LEU A 86 2.93 -14.34 -3.54
C LEU A 86 1.98 -15.51 -3.24
N GLY A 87 1.07 -15.78 -4.17
CA GLY A 87 0.29 -17.01 -4.17
C GLY A 87 1.13 -18.19 -4.66
N VAL A 88 0.92 -19.36 -4.06
CA VAL A 88 1.64 -20.59 -4.41
C VAL A 88 0.66 -21.74 -4.64
N ARG A 89 0.74 -22.40 -5.79
CA ARG A 89 -0.10 -23.56 -6.16
C ARG A 89 0.70 -24.61 -6.93
N ARG A 90 0.18 -25.84 -7.07
CA ARG A 90 0.75 -26.81 -8.03
C ARG A 90 0.40 -26.40 -9.47
N THR A 91 -0.89 -26.25 -9.72
CA THR A 91 -1.45 -25.88 -11.02
C THR A 91 -2.20 -24.56 -10.86
N LEU A 92 -1.87 -23.58 -11.71
CA LEU A 92 -2.53 -22.28 -11.72
C LEU A 92 -3.82 -22.36 -12.55
N PRO A 93 -4.99 -21.98 -11.99
CA PRO A 93 -6.23 -21.90 -12.75
C PRO A 93 -6.11 -20.93 -13.95
N PRO A 94 -6.78 -21.19 -15.09
CA PRO A 94 -6.68 -20.35 -16.28
C PRO A 94 -7.02 -18.87 -16.05
N HIS A 95 -8.00 -18.57 -15.19
CA HIS A 95 -8.39 -17.19 -14.88
C HIS A 95 -7.30 -16.40 -14.13
N LEU A 96 -6.30 -17.06 -13.56
CA LEU A 96 -5.14 -16.42 -12.90
C LEU A 96 -3.90 -16.38 -13.80
N ALA A 97 -3.99 -16.78 -15.07
CA ALA A 97 -2.82 -16.83 -15.96
C ALA A 97 -2.10 -15.48 -16.07
N GLY A 98 -2.84 -14.36 -16.07
CA GLY A 98 -2.27 -13.00 -16.10
C GLY A 98 -1.52 -12.60 -14.83
N ALA A 99 -1.72 -13.32 -13.72
CA ALA A 99 -1.02 -13.09 -12.46
C ALA A 99 0.27 -13.91 -12.34
N LEU A 100 0.59 -14.76 -13.32
CA LEU A 100 1.75 -15.66 -13.26
C LEU A 100 3.06 -14.89 -13.10
N ILE A 101 3.82 -15.26 -12.08
CA ILE A 101 5.20 -14.79 -11.89
C ILE A 101 6.16 -15.83 -12.50
N GLY A 102 5.94 -17.11 -12.21
CA GLY A 102 6.69 -18.20 -12.83
C GLY A 102 6.73 -19.47 -11.99
N ARG A 103 7.66 -20.37 -12.33
CA ARG A 103 7.90 -21.64 -11.64
C ARG A 103 9.36 -21.72 -11.20
N PRO A 104 9.66 -21.74 -9.89
CA PRO A 104 11.03 -21.90 -9.42
C PRO A 104 11.62 -23.25 -9.87
N ALA A 105 12.83 -23.21 -10.43
CA ALA A 105 13.50 -24.43 -10.90
C ALA A 105 14.10 -25.27 -9.77
N ALA A 106 14.38 -24.65 -8.62
CA ALA A 106 14.98 -25.28 -7.46
C ALA A 106 14.46 -24.65 -6.15
N GLY A 107 14.94 -25.14 -5.02
CA GLY A 107 14.64 -24.58 -3.71
C GLY A 107 13.26 -24.97 -3.16
N PRO A 108 12.79 -24.27 -2.12
CA PRO A 108 11.64 -24.71 -1.31
C PRO A 108 10.30 -24.71 -2.05
N LEU A 109 10.20 -24.01 -3.18
CA LEU A 109 9.00 -23.92 -4.01
C LEU A 109 9.18 -24.63 -5.37
N ALA A 110 10.20 -25.49 -5.52
CA ALA A 110 10.39 -26.28 -6.73
C ALA A 110 9.15 -27.11 -7.06
N GLY A 111 8.77 -27.13 -8.35
CA GLY A 111 7.55 -27.82 -8.82
C GLY A 111 6.24 -27.11 -8.45
N ARG A 112 6.29 -25.90 -7.87
CA ARG A 112 5.13 -25.04 -7.65
C ARG A 112 5.09 -23.91 -8.67
N THR A 113 3.89 -23.37 -8.88
CA THR A 113 3.64 -22.14 -9.62
C THR A 113 3.44 -21.00 -8.63
N VAL A 114 4.19 -19.91 -8.84
CA VAL A 114 4.15 -18.68 -8.06
C VAL A 114 3.49 -17.58 -8.88
N TYR A 115 2.60 -16.81 -8.26
CA TYR A 115 1.79 -15.79 -8.93
C TYR A 115 1.47 -14.63 -7.97
N GLU A 116 1.01 -13.51 -8.52
CA GLU A 116 0.59 -12.33 -7.76
C GLU A 116 -0.70 -12.64 -6.98
N GLY A 117 -0.58 -12.70 -5.66
CA GLY A 117 -1.62 -13.18 -4.74
C GLY A 117 -2.85 -12.28 -4.70
N LEU A 118 -2.71 -10.96 -4.90
CA LEU A 118 -3.85 -10.04 -4.89
C LEU A 118 -4.84 -10.28 -6.04
N HIS A 119 -4.44 -11.00 -7.09
CA HIS A 119 -5.33 -11.36 -8.20
C HIS A 119 -6.18 -12.60 -7.91
N ASP A 120 -5.86 -13.39 -6.87
CA ASP A 120 -6.67 -14.55 -6.47
C ASP A 120 -7.73 -14.12 -5.44
N PRO A 121 -9.03 -14.18 -5.80
CA PRO A 121 -10.10 -13.71 -4.91
C PRO A 121 -10.08 -14.37 -3.53
N ARG A 122 -9.70 -15.65 -3.45
CA ARG A 122 -9.64 -16.36 -2.15
C ARG A 122 -8.54 -15.82 -1.25
N LEU A 123 -7.40 -15.47 -1.83
CA LEU A 123 -6.28 -14.89 -1.09
C LEU A 123 -6.57 -13.44 -0.71
N ALA A 124 -7.21 -12.68 -1.60
CA ALA A 124 -7.64 -11.32 -1.32
C ALA A 124 -8.66 -11.27 -0.17
N GLU A 125 -9.67 -12.16 -0.17
CA GLU A 125 -10.64 -12.30 0.93
C GLU A 125 -9.97 -12.69 2.26
N LEU A 126 -8.95 -13.55 2.23
CA LEU A 126 -8.17 -13.89 3.43
C LEU A 126 -7.51 -12.66 4.07
N ILE A 127 -6.99 -11.72 3.26
CA ILE A 127 -6.37 -10.50 3.80
C ILE A 127 -7.40 -9.67 4.58
N LEU A 128 -8.64 -9.58 4.09
CA LEU A 128 -9.72 -8.92 4.84
C LEU A 128 -10.01 -9.65 6.16
N GLU A 129 -10.12 -10.97 6.14
CA GLU A 129 -10.32 -11.77 7.35
C GLU A 129 -9.16 -11.62 8.35
N ARG A 130 -7.93 -11.42 7.86
CA ARG A 130 -6.79 -11.13 8.71
C ARG A 130 -6.87 -9.74 9.35
N LEU A 131 -7.31 -8.72 8.60
CA LEU A 131 -7.50 -7.35 9.08
C LEU A 131 -8.68 -7.21 10.07
N ARG A 132 -9.63 -8.14 10.06
CA ARG A 132 -10.79 -8.14 10.98
C ARG A 132 -10.42 -8.33 12.45
N THR A 133 -9.31 -9.01 12.71
CA THR A 133 -8.90 -9.39 14.07
C THR A 133 -7.53 -8.78 14.34
N PRO A 134 -7.38 -7.81 15.25
CA PRO A 134 -6.07 -7.30 15.63
C PRO A 134 -5.16 -8.40 16.17
N GLY A 135 -3.85 -8.23 16.07
CA GLY A 135 -2.88 -9.17 16.62
C GLY A 135 -1.64 -9.30 15.77
N VAL A 136 -0.81 -10.29 16.10
CA VAL A 136 0.50 -10.49 15.48
C VAL A 136 0.53 -11.82 14.74
N LEU A 137 1.18 -11.84 13.57
CA LEU A 137 1.47 -13.04 12.79
C LEU A 137 2.92 -12.95 12.29
N GLY A 138 3.82 -13.64 12.99
CA GLY A 138 5.26 -13.47 12.76
C GLY A 138 5.67 -12.01 12.97
N PRO A 139 6.36 -11.35 12.01
CA PRO A 139 6.73 -9.95 12.09
C PRO A 139 5.59 -8.98 11.76
N LEU A 140 4.45 -9.48 11.26
CA LEU A 140 3.31 -8.66 10.88
C LEU A 140 2.43 -8.34 12.09
N ARG A 141 2.08 -7.08 12.22
CA ARG A 141 1.15 -6.58 13.24
C ARG A 141 -0.08 -6.00 12.55
N PHE A 142 -1.25 -6.41 13.01
CA PHE A 142 -2.55 -5.98 12.52
C PHE A 142 -3.23 -5.17 13.61
N ASP A 143 -3.65 -3.96 13.27
CA ASP A 143 -4.32 -3.03 14.18
C ASP A 143 -5.60 -2.50 13.54
N ARG A 144 -6.45 -1.93 14.38
CA ARG A 144 -7.73 -1.33 14.00
C ARG A 144 -7.90 0.02 14.64
N PHE A 145 -8.68 0.87 14.00
CA PHE A 145 -9.09 2.12 14.62
C PHE A 145 -10.23 1.84 15.59
N ASP A 146 -9.95 1.93 16.88
CA ASP A 146 -10.97 1.92 17.91
C ASP A 146 -11.27 3.36 18.32
N ARG A 147 -12.55 3.75 18.21
CA ARG A 147 -12.99 5.06 18.69
C ARG A 147 -12.90 5.04 20.21
N ILE A 148 -11.93 5.77 20.76
CA ILE A 148 -12.00 6.18 22.16
C ILE A 148 -13.28 7.00 22.30
N GLY A 149 -14.24 6.52 23.09
CA GLY A 149 -15.44 7.27 23.40
C GLY A 149 -15.04 8.58 24.08
N ARG A 150 -15.81 9.65 23.86
CA ARG A 150 -15.58 11.01 24.40
C ARG A 150 -15.49 11.08 25.95
N PHE A 151 -15.66 9.95 26.64
CA PHE A 151 -15.64 9.77 28.09
C PHE A 151 -14.68 8.67 28.55
N GLY A 152 -13.61 8.37 27.81
CA GLY A 152 -12.56 7.43 28.25
C GLY A 152 -12.95 5.95 28.26
N GLY A 153 -14.12 5.60 27.74
CA GLY A 153 -14.48 4.21 27.44
C GLY A 153 -13.88 3.77 26.10
N PHE A 154 -13.24 2.61 26.08
CA PHE A 154 -12.90 1.92 24.82
C PHE A 154 -14.21 1.50 24.15
N GLY A 155 -14.74 2.33 23.26
CA GLY A 155 -15.82 1.94 22.37
C GLY A 155 -15.23 1.07 21.27
N THR A 156 -15.64 -0.20 21.18
CA THR A 156 -15.36 -0.99 19.98
C THR A 156 -16.09 -0.30 18.82
N GLY A 157 -15.33 0.26 17.88
CA GLY A 157 -15.92 0.72 16.62
C GLY A 157 -16.67 -0.46 15.96
N PRO A 158 -17.64 -0.20 15.07
CA PRO A 158 -18.27 -1.28 14.31
C PRO A 158 -17.15 -2.13 13.68
N GLY A 159 -17.19 -3.45 13.92
CA GLY A 159 -16.18 -4.35 13.40
C GLY A 159 -16.07 -4.25 11.87
N VAL A 160 -14.91 -4.57 11.33
CA VAL A 160 -14.74 -4.70 9.87
C VAL A 160 -15.68 -5.81 9.39
N SER A 161 -16.58 -5.55 8.44
CA SER A 161 -17.47 -6.59 7.91
C SER A 161 -16.70 -7.65 7.11
N GLY A 162 -17.09 -8.91 7.22
CA GLY A 162 -16.42 -10.06 6.58
C GLY A 162 -17.27 -10.68 5.49
N GLY A 163 -16.74 -11.71 4.82
CA GLY A 163 -17.43 -12.38 3.71
C GLY A 163 -17.74 -11.46 2.52
N LEU A 164 -16.95 -10.41 2.34
CA LEU A 164 -17.07 -9.45 1.24
C LEU A 164 -16.19 -9.87 0.08
N THR A 165 -16.76 -9.94 -1.12
CA THR A 165 -16.01 -10.26 -2.34
C THR A 165 -14.97 -9.19 -2.63
N ALA A 166 -13.73 -9.62 -2.88
CA ALA A 166 -12.62 -8.74 -3.21
C ALA A 166 -12.54 -8.49 -4.72
N ARG A 167 -12.25 -7.24 -5.11
CA ARG A 167 -12.03 -6.84 -6.51
C ARG A 167 -10.82 -5.91 -6.63
N PRO A 168 -9.82 -6.24 -7.45
CA PRO A 168 -8.72 -5.32 -7.77
C PRO A 168 -9.21 -4.02 -8.41
N LEU A 169 -8.52 -2.93 -8.10
CA LEU A 169 -8.71 -1.64 -8.72
C LEU A 169 -7.50 -1.28 -9.60
N ASP A 170 -7.75 -1.12 -10.90
CA ASP A 170 -6.70 -0.88 -11.89
C ASP A 170 -6.32 0.59 -12.04
N ALA A 171 -6.82 1.50 -11.21
CA ALA A 171 -6.61 2.94 -11.38
C ALA A 171 -5.33 3.51 -10.74
N GLU A 172 -4.75 2.86 -9.74
CA GLU A 172 -3.65 3.45 -8.95
C GLU A 172 -2.25 3.23 -9.56
N GLN A 173 -1.42 4.28 -9.56
CA GLN A 173 -0.10 4.26 -10.23
C GLN A 173 1.01 3.62 -9.37
N SER A 174 1.06 3.90 -8.06
CA SER A 174 2.18 3.50 -7.18
C SER A 174 1.87 2.32 -6.27
N ASN A 175 0.59 1.95 -6.12
CA ASN A 175 0.12 0.94 -5.19
C ASN A 175 -0.86 -0.03 -5.86
N SER A 176 -1.25 -1.07 -5.14
CA SER A 176 -2.35 -1.94 -5.53
C SER A 176 -3.50 -1.75 -4.57
N SER A 177 -4.73 -1.74 -5.07
CA SER A 177 -5.91 -1.58 -4.23
C SER A 177 -6.93 -2.67 -4.47
N LEU A 178 -7.57 -3.11 -3.39
CA LEU A 178 -8.67 -4.06 -3.41
C LEU A 178 -9.91 -3.38 -2.85
N VAL A 179 -11.02 -3.44 -3.57
CA VAL A 179 -12.34 -3.06 -3.05
C VAL A 179 -13.01 -4.32 -2.53
N TYR A 180 -13.55 -4.27 -1.31
CA TYR A 180 -14.30 -5.36 -0.69
C TYR A 180 -15.79 -5.02 -0.66
N GLY A 181 -16.56 -5.70 -1.52
CA GLY A 181 -17.95 -5.35 -1.79
C GLY A 181 -18.07 -3.89 -2.23
N ASP A 182 -18.90 -3.14 -1.51
CA ASP A 182 -19.02 -1.68 -1.64
C ASP A 182 -18.64 -0.95 -0.34
N ALA A 183 -18.02 -1.66 0.61
CA ALA A 183 -17.85 -1.16 1.98
C ALA A 183 -16.45 -0.60 2.24
N TYR A 184 -15.41 -1.28 1.74
CA TYR A 184 -14.03 -0.94 2.05
C TYR A 184 -13.13 -0.96 0.83
N ILE A 185 -12.07 -0.16 0.89
CA ILE A 185 -10.94 -0.20 -0.01
C ILE A 185 -9.68 -0.43 0.82
N LEU A 186 -8.91 -1.46 0.49
CA LEU A 186 -7.58 -1.70 1.01
C LEU A 186 -6.57 -1.18 0.02
N LYS A 187 -5.75 -0.23 0.47
CA LYS A 187 -4.55 0.20 -0.22
C LYS A 187 -3.37 -0.64 0.25
N PHE A 188 -2.78 -1.40 -0.65
CA PHE A 188 -1.61 -2.25 -0.43
C PHE A 188 -0.36 -1.52 -0.94
N PHE A 189 0.52 -1.11 -0.03
CA PHE A 189 1.69 -0.32 -0.37
C PHE A 189 2.76 -1.18 -1.01
N ARG A 190 3.05 -0.95 -2.29
CA ARG A 190 3.99 -1.80 -3.03
C ARG A 190 5.44 -1.44 -2.74
N ARG A 191 5.77 -0.16 -2.77
CA ARG A 191 7.08 0.35 -2.32
C ARG A 191 6.90 0.91 -0.92
N VAL A 192 7.63 0.36 0.05
CA VAL A 192 7.52 0.73 1.46
C VAL A 192 8.76 1.45 1.94
N GLN A 193 8.58 2.39 2.85
CA GLN A 193 9.65 3.17 3.47
C GLN A 193 9.62 2.97 4.99
N PRO A 194 10.76 3.05 5.66
CA PRO A 194 10.82 2.91 7.11
C PRO A 194 10.04 4.03 7.80
N GLY A 195 9.32 3.69 8.86
CA GLY A 195 8.53 4.64 9.65
C GLY A 195 7.04 4.68 9.25
N PRO A 196 6.30 5.65 9.81
CA PRO A 196 4.87 5.80 9.54
C PRO A 196 4.63 6.22 8.10
N ASN A 197 3.58 5.69 7.48
CA ASN A 197 3.12 6.14 6.17
C ASN A 197 2.09 7.28 6.32
N PRO A 198 2.22 8.40 5.59
CA PRO A 198 1.29 9.53 5.70
C PRO A 198 -0.16 9.18 5.32
N ASP A 199 -0.38 8.19 4.46
CA ASP A 199 -1.72 7.69 4.11
C ASP A 199 -2.41 6.94 5.27
N LEU A 200 -1.66 6.61 6.32
CA LEU A 200 -2.17 6.12 7.60
C LEU A 200 -2.16 7.24 8.65
N GLU A 201 -1.02 7.88 8.87
CA GLU A 201 -0.79 8.85 9.94
C GLU A 201 -1.77 10.04 9.90
N LEU A 202 -1.91 10.68 8.75
CA LEU A 202 -2.73 11.90 8.64
C LEU A 202 -4.23 11.59 8.77
N PRO A 203 -4.79 10.57 8.09
CA PRO A 203 -6.19 10.20 8.30
C PRO A 203 -6.49 9.73 9.73
N LEU A 204 -5.55 9.07 10.41
CA LEU A 204 -5.71 8.73 11.82
C LEU A 204 -5.74 9.96 12.73
N ALA A 205 -4.83 10.93 12.51
CA ALA A 205 -4.84 12.18 13.26
C ALA A 205 -6.16 12.94 13.06
N LEU A 206 -6.63 13.07 11.82
CA LEU A 206 -7.92 13.67 11.50
C LEU A 206 -9.09 12.95 12.19
N ALA A 207 -9.09 11.62 12.18
CA ALA A 207 -10.12 10.83 12.83
C ALA A 207 -10.13 11.03 14.36
N ARG A 208 -8.96 11.18 14.99
CA ARG A 208 -8.82 11.50 16.43
C ARG A 208 -9.34 12.90 16.75
N ALA A 209 -9.08 13.88 15.88
CA ALA A 209 -9.67 15.22 15.94
C ALA A 209 -11.20 15.23 15.73
N GLY A 210 -11.80 14.11 15.31
CA GLY A 210 -13.21 14.05 14.93
C GLY A 210 -13.53 14.72 13.59
N CYS A 211 -12.52 14.98 12.75
CA CYS A 211 -12.72 15.51 11.40
C CYS A 211 -13.33 14.43 10.50
N THR A 212 -14.49 14.73 9.92
CA THR A 212 -15.26 13.79 9.08
C THR A 212 -15.03 14.00 7.58
N ARG A 213 -14.16 14.95 7.20
CA ARG A 213 -13.87 15.26 5.79
C ARG A 213 -13.02 14.22 5.08
N VAL A 214 -12.26 13.45 5.84
CA VAL A 214 -11.48 12.31 5.35
C VAL A 214 -12.01 11.05 6.01
N PRO A 215 -12.30 9.97 5.26
CA PRO A 215 -12.71 8.71 5.85
C PRO A 215 -11.65 8.20 6.83
N ALA A 216 -12.06 7.93 8.07
CA ALA A 216 -11.18 7.35 9.07
C ALA A 216 -10.70 5.95 8.63
N PRO A 217 -9.40 5.64 8.74
CA PRO A 217 -8.92 4.27 8.57
C PRO A 217 -9.67 3.30 9.50
N VAL A 218 -9.97 2.11 9.01
CA VAL A 218 -10.70 1.08 9.78
C VAL A 218 -9.73 0.06 10.36
N ALA A 219 -8.77 -0.38 9.55
CA ALA A 219 -7.73 -1.33 9.93
C ALA A 219 -6.48 -1.08 9.11
N TRP A 220 -5.34 -1.54 9.60
CA TRP A 220 -4.07 -1.50 8.88
C TRP A 220 -3.18 -2.62 9.36
N TYR A 221 -2.10 -2.83 8.65
CA TYR A 221 -1.07 -3.76 9.08
C TYR A 221 0.31 -3.24 8.74
N GLU A 222 1.25 -3.63 9.57
CA GLU A 222 2.63 -3.14 9.56
C GLU A 222 3.58 -4.32 9.75
N SER A 223 4.83 -4.17 9.33
CA SER A 223 5.92 -5.04 9.79
C SER A 223 6.61 -4.35 10.96
N ALA A 224 6.80 -5.04 12.08
CA ALA A 224 7.51 -4.50 13.24
C ALA A 224 9.04 -4.70 13.17
N ALA A 225 9.51 -5.59 12.29
CA ALA A 225 10.91 -5.95 12.15
C ALA A 225 11.36 -5.98 10.67
N PRO A 226 12.65 -5.70 10.37
CA PRO A 226 13.67 -5.19 11.30
C PRO A 226 13.43 -3.75 11.76
N GLN A 227 12.51 -3.03 11.12
CA GLN A 227 12.06 -1.68 11.46
C GLN A 227 10.59 -1.51 11.04
N PRO A 228 9.87 -0.51 11.57
CA PRO A 228 8.45 -0.33 11.23
C PRO A 228 8.27 0.00 9.75
N TYR A 229 7.37 -0.72 9.10
CA TYR A 229 6.86 -0.40 7.77
C TYR A 229 5.35 -0.46 7.81
N THR A 230 4.65 0.62 7.47
CA THR A 230 3.22 0.52 7.18
C THR A 230 3.03 -0.17 5.83
N LEU A 231 2.27 -1.26 5.81
CA LEU A 231 2.18 -2.16 4.66
C LEU A 231 0.85 -2.03 3.90
N GLY A 232 -0.23 -1.71 4.60
CA GLY A 232 -1.49 -1.40 3.95
C GLY A 232 -2.54 -0.87 4.91
N VAL A 233 -3.49 -0.14 4.34
CA VAL A 233 -4.55 0.56 5.08
C VAL A 233 -5.90 0.23 4.47
N LEU A 234 -6.81 -0.23 5.30
CA LEU A 234 -8.21 -0.45 4.98
C LEU A 234 -9.02 0.79 5.37
N GLN A 235 -9.73 1.37 4.41
CA GLN A 235 -10.55 2.57 4.59
C GLN A 235 -11.97 2.33 4.07
N PRO A 236 -12.96 3.12 4.52
CA PRO A 236 -14.29 3.09 3.93
C PRO A 236 -14.22 3.41 2.43
N TYR A 237 -14.93 2.63 1.62
CA TYR A 237 -15.05 2.90 0.19
C TYR A 237 -16.20 3.87 -0.06
N LEU A 238 -15.87 5.03 -0.65
CA LEU A 238 -16.87 6.06 -0.97
C LEU A 238 -17.56 5.75 -2.29
N ARG A 239 -18.49 4.79 -2.27
CA ARG A 239 -19.31 4.41 -3.43
C ARG A 239 -20.06 5.63 -3.98
N GLY A 240 -20.03 5.79 -5.30
CA GLY A 240 -20.72 6.89 -5.97
C GLY A 240 -20.01 8.24 -5.87
N SER A 241 -18.83 8.30 -5.26
CA SER A 241 -18.00 9.51 -5.34
C SER A 241 -17.56 9.80 -6.78
N ARG A 242 -17.37 11.08 -7.06
CA ARG A 242 -16.85 11.56 -8.34
C ARG A 242 -15.48 12.17 -8.10
N ASP A 243 -14.57 11.87 -9.01
CA ASP A 243 -13.27 12.51 -9.08
C ASP A 243 -13.42 14.02 -9.32
N GLY A 244 -12.77 14.84 -8.50
CA GLY A 244 -12.90 16.29 -8.53
C GLY A 244 -12.30 16.92 -9.79
N TRP A 245 -11.25 16.32 -10.35
CA TRP A 245 -10.66 16.77 -11.61
C TRP A 245 -11.61 16.52 -12.78
N ARG A 246 -12.17 15.31 -12.88
CA ARG A 246 -13.18 14.98 -13.89
C ARG A 246 -14.43 15.86 -13.77
N LEU A 247 -14.90 16.11 -12.54
CA LEU A 247 -16.02 17.01 -12.30
C LEU A 247 -15.74 18.43 -12.86
N ALA A 248 -14.55 18.96 -12.62
CA ALA A 248 -14.16 20.28 -13.12
C ALA A 248 -14.05 20.31 -14.66
N LEU A 249 -13.48 19.26 -15.27
CA LEU A 249 -13.39 19.13 -16.73
C LEU A 249 -14.78 19.02 -17.39
N GLU A 250 -15.70 18.26 -16.79
CA GLU A 250 -17.07 18.14 -17.28
C GLU A 250 -17.82 19.47 -17.20
N ALA A 251 -17.67 20.23 -16.11
CA ALA A 251 -18.24 21.57 -15.98
C ALA A 251 -17.66 22.54 -17.04
N LEU A 252 -16.33 22.50 -17.24
CA LEU A 252 -15.65 23.32 -18.25
C LEU A 252 -16.14 22.99 -19.66
N ALA A 253 -16.22 21.71 -20.02
CA ALA A 253 -16.70 21.26 -21.32
C ALA A 253 -18.17 21.64 -21.59
N ALA A 254 -18.99 21.69 -20.54
CA ALA A 254 -20.38 22.12 -20.61
C ALA A 254 -20.57 23.65 -20.57
N GLY A 255 -19.51 24.44 -20.37
CA GLY A 255 -19.61 25.89 -20.16
C GLY A 255 -20.36 26.27 -18.87
N ALA A 256 -20.44 25.35 -17.90
CA ALA A 256 -21.15 25.56 -16.64
C ALA A 256 -20.25 26.23 -15.59
N PRO A 257 -20.79 27.07 -14.69
CA PRO A 257 -20.03 27.60 -13.58
C PRO A 257 -19.57 26.47 -12.64
N PHE A 258 -18.36 26.62 -12.08
CA PHE A 258 -17.76 25.68 -11.12
C PHE A 258 -17.37 26.37 -9.79
N THR A 259 -17.83 27.61 -9.61
CA THR A 259 -17.39 28.49 -8.52
C THR A 259 -17.87 28.00 -7.15
N ASP A 260 -19.04 27.39 -7.07
CA ASP A 260 -19.62 26.93 -5.80
C ASP A 260 -18.92 25.65 -5.31
N GLU A 261 -18.64 24.71 -6.21
CA GLU A 261 -17.84 23.51 -5.94
C GLU A 261 -16.42 23.89 -5.52
N ALA A 262 -15.78 24.82 -6.23
CA ALA A 262 -14.45 25.32 -5.88
C ALA A 262 -14.44 25.98 -4.49
N ARG A 263 -15.46 26.78 -4.16
CA ARG A 263 -15.60 27.40 -2.83
C ARG A 263 -15.83 26.34 -1.75
N ALA A 264 -16.65 25.34 -2.02
CA ALA A 264 -16.89 24.23 -1.09
C ALA A 264 -15.59 23.42 -0.84
N LEU A 265 -14.83 23.12 -1.90
CA LEU A 265 -13.52 22.48 -1.79
C LEU A 265 -12.55 23.31 -0.94
N GLY A 266 -12.48 24.62 -1.16
CA GLY A 266 -11.65 25.52 -0.37
C GLY A 266 -11.98 25.50 1.13
N ARG A 267 -13.28 25.49 1.48
CA ARG A 267 -13.73 25.38 2.88
C ARG A 267 -13.32 24.04 3.49
N VAL A 268 -13.55 22.93 2.79
CA VAL A 268 -13.17 21.58 3.26
C VAL A 268 -11.66 21.46 3.45
N THR A 269 -10.87 21.98 2.51
CA THR A 269 -9.40 22.01 2.63
C THR A 269 -8.95 22.79 3.87
N ALA A 270 -9.55 23.95 4.14
CA ALA A 270 -9.26 24.72 5.34
C ALA A 270 -9.61 23.95 6.62
N GLU A 271 -10.78 23.30 6.68
CA GLU A 271 -11.18 22.46 7.82
C GLU A 271 -10.18 21.32 8.09
N VAL A 272 -9.72 20.64 7.03
CA VAL A 272 -8.70 19.58 7.14
C VAL A 272 -7.37 20.14 7.67
N HIS A 273 -6.90 21.26 7.11
CA HIS A 273 -5.65 21.88 7.55
C HIS A 273 -5.72 22.34 9.01
N THR A 274 -6.82 22.96 9.44
CA THR A 274 -7.00 23.38 10.83
C THR A 274 -7.06 22.18 11.78
N ALA A 275 -7.74 21.09 11.39
CA ALA A 275 -7.78 19.88 12.20
C ALA A 275 -6.40 19.22 12.33
N LEU A 276 -5.62 19.14 11.25
CA LEU A 276 -4.24 18.64 11.31
C LEU A 276 -3.34 19.51 12.19
N ALA A 277 -3.45 20.83 12.09
CA ALA A 277 -2.67 21.77 12.90
C ALA A 277 -3.02 21.69 14.40
N ALA A 278 -4.24 21.27 14.75
CA ALA A 278 -4.65 21.07 16.13
C ALA A 278 -4.11 19.76 16.73
N GLU A 279 -3.97 18.70 15.93
CA GLU A 279 -3.56 17.37 16.38
C GLU A 279 -2.06 17.10 16.26
N LEU A 280 -1.40 17.71 15.28
CA LEU A 280 0.00 17.48 14.96
C LEU A 280 0.86 18.68 15.36
N PRO A 281 2.14 18.46 15.73
CA PRO A 281 3.05 19.55 16.05
C PRO A 281 3.20 20.54 14.89
N THR A 282 3.02 21.82 15.16
CA THR A 282 3.29 22.90 14.22
C THR A 282 4.52 23.70 14.65
N ALA A 283 5.34 24.12 13.69
CA ALA A 283 6.46 25.02 13.94
C ALA A 283 6.47 26.16 12.91
N PRO A 284 6.71 27.42 13.32
CA PRO A 284 6.93 28.49 12.37
C PRO A 284 8.23 28.22 11.60
N LEU A 285 8.21 28.43 10.29
CA LEU A 285 9.42 28.39 9.47
C LEU A 285 10.12 29.75 9.54
N SER A 286 11.41 29.75 9.89
CA SER A 286 12.27 30.92 9.73
C SER A 286 12.45 31.27 8.26
N HIS A 287 12.79 32.54 7.95
CA HIS A 287 13.05 32.97 6.58
C HIS A 287 14.06 32.07 5.83
N PRO A 288 15.20 31.65 6.42
CA PRO A 288 16.12 30.75 5.74
C PRO A 288 15.53 29.35 5.48
N GLN A 289 14.64 28.86 6.34
CA GLN A 289 13.95 27.58 6.13
C GLN A 289 12.94 27.68 4.97
N THR A 290 12.21 28.79 4.91
CA THR A 290 11.26 29.09 3.81
C THR A 290 11.99 29.20 2.47
N GLU A 291 13.12 29.91 2.42
CA GLU A 291 13.94 30.00 1.21
C GLU A 291 14.45 28.63 0.75
N ARG A 292 14.93 27.79 1.68
CA ARG A 292 15.37 26.43 1.34
C ARG A 292 14.24 25.57 0.80
N LEU A 293 13.05 25.67 1.39
CA LEU A 293 11.87 24.95 0.92
C LEU A 293 11.47 25.41 -0.49
N ALA A 294 11.38 26.72 -0.71
CA ALA A 294 11.06 27.31 -2.01
C ALA A 294 12.09 26.93 -3.08
N ALA A 295 13.39 27.04 -2.77
CA ALA A 295 14.45 26.61 -3.66
C ALA A 295 14.35 25.11 -4.01
N GLY A 296 13.98 24.26 -3.05
CA GLY A 296 13.71 22.84 -3.28
C GLY A 296 12.53 22.60 -4.22
N MET A 297 11.42 23.34 -4.05
CA MET A 297 10.25 23.28 -4.95
C MET A 297 10.61 23.75 -6.37
N ILE A 298 11.33 24.85 -6.50
CA ILE A 298 11.79 25.40 -7.78
C ILE A 298 12.72 24.40 -8.49
N ARG A 299 13.66 23.78 -7.77
CA ARG A 299 14.53 22.75 -8.33
C ARG A 299 13.73 21.56 -8.87
N ARG A 300 12.75 21.06 -8.11
CA ARG A 300 11.87 19.96 -8.55
C ARG A 300 11.04 20.35 -9.77
N LEU A 301 10.57 21.60 -9.84
CA LEU A 301 9.89 22.12 -11.02
C LEU A 301 10.83 22.14 -12.24
N GLY A 302 12.07 22.61 -12.09
CA GLY A 302 13.06 22.60 -13.16
C GLY A 302 13.47 21.20 -13.61
N GLU A 303 13.49 20.22 -12.71
CA GLU A 303 13.65 18.79 -13.05
C GLU A 303 12.45 18.26 -13.84
N ALA A 304 11.23 18.54 -13.38
CA ALA A 304 10.00 18.12 -14.06
C ALA A 304 9.89 18.73 -15.47
N ALA A 305 10.19 20.02 -15.63
CA ALA A 305 10.14 20.72 -16.90
C ALA A 305 11.19 20.20 -17.91
N ARG A 306 12.36 19.75 -17.44
CA ARG A 306 13.35 19.09 -18.31
C ARG A 306 12.88 17.70 -18.78
N ALA A 307 12.21 16.95 -17.91
CA ALA A 307 11.67 15.64 -18.26
C ALA A 307 10.41 15.73 -19.15
N VAL A 308 9.61 16.79 -18.97
CA VAL A 308 8.37 17.04 -19.72
C VAL A 308 8.41 18.47 -20.27
N PRO A 309 8.98 18.69 -21.47
CA PRO A 309 9.15 20.04 -22.03
C PRO A 309 7.84 20.85 -22.17
N ALA A 310 6.69 20.19 -22.26
CA ALA A 310 5.36 20.83 -22.29
C ALA A 310 4.96 21.56 -20.99
N LEU A 311 5.73 21.40 -19.91
CA LEU A 311 5.55 22.11 -18.64
C LEU A 311 6.32 23.44 -18.59
N LEU A 312 7.12 23.76 -19.61
CA LEU A 312 7.77 25.06 -19.72
C LEU A 312 6.72 26.14 -20.06
N PRO A 313 6.77 27.31 -19.40
CA PRO A 313 5.87 28.43 -19.69
C PRO A 313 6.07 29.02 -21.08
#